data_AF-A0A351F3C2-F1
#
_entry.id   AF-A0A351F3C2-F1
#
_cell.length_a   1.000
_cell.length_b   1.000
_cell.length_c   1.000
_cell.angle_alpha   90.00
_cell.angle_beta   90.00
_cell.angle_gamma   90.00
#
_symmetry.space_group_name_H-M   'P 1'
#
loop_
_entity.id
_entity.type
_entity.pdbx_description
1 polymer ?
#
loop_
_entity_poly.entity_id
_entity_poly.type
_entity_poly.pdbx_seq_one_letter_code
_entity_poly.pdbx_strand_id
1 'polypeptide(L)' 'VSYFIIAHVSRFVPPKSVRISSNLLGGLPNVAFLTPEGKKVLVVLNEGNGTAAFNIKYKGKWAVCTLEAGSVGTYVWN' A
#
# COMPACT_ATOMS: atom_id res chain seq x y z
N VAL A 1 6.77 -4.94 12.88
CA VAL A 1 5.99 -3.67 12.97
C VAL A 1 4.77 -3.63 12.03
N SER A 2 4.41 -4.72 11.33
CA SER A 2 3.19 -4.81 10.48
C SER A 2 1.84 -4.85 11.22
N TYR A 3 1.83 -4.84 12.55
CA TYR A 3 0.62 -5.02 13.37
C TYR A 3 -0.18 -3.72 13.59
N PHE A 4 0.42 -2.55 13.45
CA PHE A 4 -0.20 -1.27 13.86
C PHE A 4 -1.00 -0.53 12.78
N ILE A 5 -1.10 -1.07 11.56
CA ILE A 5 -1.80 -0.41 10.43
C ILE A 5 -3.13 -1.10 10.09
N ILE A 6 -3.72 -1.86 11.03
CA ILE A 6 -4.95 -2.62 10.72
C ILE A 6 -6.19 -1.71 10.76
N ALA A 7 -6.23 -0.73 11.68
CA ALA A 7 -7.40 0.13 11.86
C ALA A 7 -7.70 1.00 10.63
N HIS A 8 -6.69 1.70 10.09
CA HIS A 8 -6.85 2.56 8.90
C HIS A 8 -7.15 1.79 7.61
N VAL A 9 -6.69 0.53 7.53
CA VAL A 9 -6.79 -0.28 6.32
C VAL A 9 -8.13 -1.01 6.22
N SER A 10 -8.80 -1.27 7.35
CA SER A 10 -10.06 -2.01 7.42
C SER A 10 -11.18 -1.46 6.53
N ARG A 11 -11.26 -0.13 6.34
CA ARG A 11 -12.24 0.51 5.44
C ARG A 11 -12.05 0.12 3.97
N PHE A 12 -10.81 -0.15 3.57
CA PHE A 12 -10.46 -0.42 2.17
C PHE A 12 -10.28 -1.92 1.90
N VAL A 13 -10.07 -2.71 2.94
CA VAL A 13 -9.85 -4.16 2.86
C VAL A 13 -11.02 -4.88 3.56
N PRO A 14 -12.19 -5.00 2.90
CA PRO A 14 -13.35 -5.67 3.48
C PRO A 14 -13.08 -7.17 3.69
N PRO A 15 -13.94 -7.87 4.47
CA PRO A 15 -13.88 -9.32 4.60
C PRO A 15 -13.81 -10.02 3.25
N LYS A 16 -13.08 -11.15 3.20
CA LYS A 16 -12.78 -11.93 1.98
C LYS A 16 -11.80 -11.26 1.00
N SER A 17 -11.20 -10.13 1.35
CA SER A 17 -10.04 -9.63 0.60
C SER A 17 -8.86 -10.59 0.74
N VAL A 18 -8.14 -10.81 -0.36
CA VAL A 18 -7.00 -11.74 -0.41
C VAL A 18 -5.72 -10.94 -0.56
N ARG A 19 -4.71 -11.25 0.26
CA ARG A 19 -3.37 -10.66 0.09
C ARG A 19 -2.78 -11.11 -1.25
N ILE A 20 -2.33 -10.16 -2.06
CA ILE A 20 -1.62 -10.41 -3.32
C ILE A 20 -0.15 -10.05 -3.17
N SER A 21 0.69 -10.57 -4.06
CA SER A 21 2.12 -10.26 -4.05
C SER A 21 2.38 -8.78 -4.35
N SER A 22 3.29 -8.18 -3.59
CA SER A 22 3.89 -6.86 -3.82
C SER A 22 5.41 -6.97 -3.65
N ASN A 23 6.15 -6.01 -4.20
CA ASN A 23 7.60 -5.97 -4.07
C ASN A 23 8.02 -5.41 -2.70
N LEU A 24 9.22 -5.80 -2.26
CA LEU A 24 9.84 -5.22 -1.07
C LEU A 24 10.70 -4.03 -1.49
N LEU A 25 10.43 -2.87 -0.90
CA LEU A 25 11.22 -1.66 -1.03
C LEU A 25 11.82 -1.34 0.34
N GLY A 26 13.14 -1.16 0.41
CA GLY A 26 13.81 -0.78 1.65
C GLY A 26 13.29 0.57 2.17
N GLY A 27 12.93 0.64 3.45
CA GLY A 27 12.33 1.84 4.06
C GLY A 27 10.87 2.11 3.70
N LEU A 28 10.27 1.30 2.82
CA LEU A 28 8.87 1.39 2.39
C LEU A 28 8.16 0.03 2.51
N PRO A 29 8.03 -0.53 3.73
CA PRO A 29 7.24 -1.74 3.93
C PRO A 29 5.81 -1.53 3.42
N ASN A 30 5.32 -2.51 2.68
CA ASN A 30 4.04 -2.43 2.01
C ASN A 30 3.34 -3.79 1.95
N VAL A 31 2.02 -3.74 1.74
CA VAL A 31 1.18 -4.91 1.53
C VAL A 31 0.08 -4.58 0.54
N ALA A 32 -0.21 -5.52 -0.36
CA ALA A 32 -1.26 -5.40 -1.35
C ALA A 32 -2.38 -6.42 -1.13
N PHE A 33 -3.62 -6.02 -1.41
CA PHE A 33 -4.81 -6.85 -1.34
C PHE A 33 -5.63 -6.76 -2.63
N LEU A 34 -6.33 -7.84 -2.97
CA LEU A 34 -7.43 -7.87 -3.92
C LEU A 34 -8.74 -7.98 -3.13
N THR A 35 -9.62 -7.00 -3.29
CA THR A 35 -10.94 -7.02 -2.63
C THR A 35 -11.90 -7.94 -3.39
N PRO A 36 -13.01 -8.39 -2.77
CA PRO A 36 -14.05 -9.18 -3.44
C PRO A 36 -14.69 -8.46 -4.63
N GLU A 37 -14.66 -7.13 -4.63
CA GLU A 37 -15.13 -6.28 -5.73
C GLU A 37 -14.12 -6.16 -6.88
N GLY A 38 -12.95 -6.82 -6.78
CA GLY A 38 -11.90 -6.80 -7.79
C GLY A 38 -10.93 -5.60 -7.71
N LYS A 39 -11.12 -4.71 -6.73
CA LYS A 39 -10.22 -3.57 -6.49
C LYS A 39 -8.91 -4.04 -5.89
N LYS A 40 -7.82 -3.37 -6.27
CA LYS A 40 -6.49 -3.52 -5.67
C LYS A 40 -6.29 -2.43 -4.65
N VAL A 41 -5.80 -2.83 -3.49
CA VAL A 41 -5.50 -1.93 -2.37
C VAL A 41 -4.05 -2.13 -2.00
N LEU A 42 -3.24 -1.08 -2.08
CA LEU A 42 -1.86 -1.08 -1.62
C LEU A 42 -1.75 -0.16 -0.42
N VAL A 43 -1.15 -0.68 0.64
CA VAL A 43 -0.81 0.08 1.84
C VAL A 43 0.69 0.18 1.89
N VAL A 44 1.22 1.40 2.02
CA VAL A 44 2.66 1.68 2.11
C VAL A 44 2.91 2.52 3.36
N LEU A 45 3.87 2.11 4.18
CA LEU A 45 4.38 2.90 5.30
C LEU A 45 5.75 3.44 4.92
N ASN A 46 5.98 4.74 5.10
CA ASN A 46 7.31 5.32 5.08
C ASN A 46 7.91 5.28 6.49
N GLU A 47 8.80 4.32 6.75
CA GLU A 47 9.52 4.21 8.03
C GLU A 47 10.72 5.15 8.11
N GLY A 48 11.01 5.90 7.03
CA GLY A 48 12.11 6.85 6.98
C GLY A 48 11.82 8.18 7.68
N ASN A 49 12.89 8.94 7.91
CA ASN A 49 12.85 10.28 8.50
C ASN A 49 12.74 11.42 7.46
N GLY A 50 12.46 11.07 6.20
CA GLY A 50 12.33 12.02 5.10
C GLY A 50 11.22 11.62 4.14
N THR A 51 10.81 12.56 3.29
CA THR A 51 9.82 12.30 2.23
C THR A 51 10.37 11.28 1.24
N ALA A 52 9.60 10.22 1.00
CA ALA A 52 9.95 9.17 0.06
C ALA A 52 9.09 9.29 -1.20
N ALA A 53 9.74 9.30 -2.37
CA ALA A 53 9.09 9.15 -3.66
C ALA A 53 9.19 7.70 -4.12
N PHE A 54 8.09 7.13 -4.62
CA PHE A 54 8.05 5.79 -5.16
C PHE A 54 7.03 5.67 -6.27
N ASN A 55 7.14 4.59 -7.05
CA ASN A 55 6.22 4.32 -8.14
C ASN A 55 5.38 3.06 -7.87
N ILE A 56 4.09 3.15 -8.13
CA ILE A 56 3.19 1.99 -8.18
C ILE A 56 3.13 1.53 -9.63
N LYS A 57 3.61 0.31 -9.91
CA LYS A 57 3.55 -0.31 -11.24
C LYS A 57 2.49 -1.40 -11.28
N TYR A 58 1.57 -1.32 -12.23
CA TYR A 58 0.57 -2.36 -12.45
C TYR A 58 0.22 -2.48 -13.94
N LYS A 59 0.35 -3.68 -14.52
CA LYS A 59 0.07 -3.97 -15.95
C LYS A 59 0.68 -2.94 -16.92
N GLY A 60 1.94 -2.57 -16.69
CA GLY A 60 2.66 -1.58 -17.52
C GLY A 60 2.27 -0.12 -17.28
N LYS A 61 1.24 0.16 -16.46
CA LYS A 61 0.91 1.50 -15.99
C LYS A 61 1.70 1.87 -14.75
N TRP A 62 1.93 3.16 -14.58
CA TRP A 62 2.70 3.73 -13.48
C TRP A 62 1.91 4.86 -12.82
N ALA A 63 1.98 4.94 -11.50
CA ALA A 63 1.58 6.11 -10.73
C ALA A 63 2.75 6.54 -9.86
N VAL A 64 3.09 7.83 -9.91
CA VAL A 64 4.12 8.43 -9.05
C VAL A 64 3.46 8.85 -7.75
N CYS A 65 4.06 8.48 -6.63
CA CYS A 65 3.54 8.78 -5.30
C CYS A 65 4.67 9.32 -4.42
N THR A 66 4.31 10.25 -3.54
CA THR A 66 5.18 10.81 -2.52
C THR A 66 4.52 10.65 -1.17
N LEU A 67 5.29 10.24 -0.17
CA LEU A 67 4.80 10.01 1.18
C LEU A 67 5.77 10.64 2.18
N GLU A 68 5.25 11.48 3.07
CA GLU A 68 6.04 12.13 4.11
C GLU A 68 6.64 11.11 5.09
N ALA A 69 7.63 11.53 5.87
CA ALA A 69 8.26 10.72 6.90
C ALA A 69 7.21 10.19 7.90
N GLY A 70 7.31 8.91 8.29
CA GLY A 70 6.42 8.27 9.26
C GLY A 70 4.96 8.10 8.80
N SER A 71 4.61 8.49 7.57
CA SER A 71 3.23 8.48 7.08
C SER A 71 2.85 7.14 6.44
N VAL A 72 1.54 6.86 6.38
CA VAL A 72 0.95 5.71 5.70
C VAL A 72 0.10 6.17 4.53
N GLY A 73 0.36 5.63 3.34
CA GLY A 73 -0.46 5.83 2.15
C GLY A 73 -1.33 4.60 1.86
N THR A 74 -2.60 4.82 1.53
CA THR A 74 -3.50 3.78 1.01
C THR A 74 -3.92 4.14 -0.41
N TYR A 75 -3.65 3.25 -1.36
CA TYR A 75 -3.88 3.45 -2.78
C TYR A 75 -4.86 2.40 -3.29
N VAL A 76 -5.89 2.82 -4.02
CA VAL A 76 -6.96 1.94 -4.50
C VAL A 76 -7.14 2.11 -6.01
N TRP A 77 -7.15 1.00 -6.76
CA TRP A 77 -7.36 1.01 -8.22
C TRP A 77 -7.98 -0.30 -8.74
N ASN A 78 -8.29 -0.36 -10.05
CA ASN A 78 -8.82 -1.55 -10.75
C ASN A 78 -7.76 -2.22 -11.64
#